data_AF-A0A4Q7LTM2-F1
#
_entry.id   AF-A0A4Q7LTM2-F1
#
_cell.length_a   1.000
_cell.length_b   1.000
_cell.length_c   1.000
_cell.angle_alpha   90.00
_cell.angle_beta   90.00
_cell.angle_gamma   90.00
#
_symmetry.space_group_name_H-M   'P 1'
#
loop_
_entity.id
_entity.type
_entity.pdbx_description
1 polymer ?
#
loop_
_entity_poly.entity_id
_entity_poly.type
_entity_poly.pdbx_seq_one_letter_code
_entity_poly.pdbx_strand_id
1 'polypeptide(L)'
;MRRSSAAAAATAAMVTLLAACAPTPSSPADLDELLVERDRAVLEVHNATLDRLAGFLRNNWGPVTLPDESVERFVVGREWAGAVAACIGTLGFPGVGTSDGGERLDFSAVDITSPRENYEIDVATYRCYGRFPVRTRDDTRIHAVEAPWAHAFTRTTQLPCIAADGHPVPPLPERDVFAAVWRTDAAYDPFALIADPASRARAEARCAGPERMLDAAIDSPDRAEAVAP
;
A
#
# COMPACT_ATOMS: atom_id res chain seq x y z
N MET A 1 19.56 -86.57 -10.55
CA MET A 1 20.05 -85.69 -11.63
C MET A 1 19.36 -84.34 -11.47
N ARG A 2 19.91 -83.39 -10.70
CA ARG A 2 20.67 -82.21 -11.18
C ARG A 2 20.17 -81.63 -12.51
N ARG A 3 19.56 -80.44 -12.47
CA ARG A 3 20.13 -79.19 -13.00
C ARG A 3 19.29 -77.97 -12.59
N SER A 4 19.97 -77.02 -11.97
CA SER A 4 19.52 -75.66 -11.66
C SER A 4 19.45 -74.81 -12.92
N SER A 5 18.54 -73.82 -12.94
CA SER A 5 18.70 -72.57 -13.70
C SER A 5 18.03 -71.42 -12.94
N ALA A 6 18.75 -70.30 -12.93
CA ALA A 6 18.54 -69.12 -12.11
C ALA A 6 17.84 -67.97 -12.86
N ALA A 7 17.42 -66.97 -12.06
CA ALA A 7 17.34 -65.54 -12.35
C ALA A 7 16.24 -64.99 -13.29
N ALA A 8 15.37 -64.14 -12.71
CA ALA A 8 14.93 -62.85 -13.25
C ALA A 8 14.31 -62.06 -12.07
N ALA A 9 15.06 -61.14 -11.44
CA ALA A 9 15.18 -59.72 -11.79
C ALA A 9 14.02 -58.89 -11.18
N ALA A 10 14.41 -58.09 -10.20
CA ALA A 10 13.59 -57.17 -9.41
C ALA A 10 12.87 -56.12 -10.26
N THR A 11 11.56 -55.94 -10.03
CA THR A 11 10.75 -54.94 -10.73
C THR A 11 10.65 -53.67 -9.87
N ALA A 12 11.35 -52.63 -10.35
CA ALA A 12 11.05 -51.20 -10.27
C ALA A 12 10.36 -50.65 -9.00
N ALA A 13 11.18 -50.13 -8.10
CA ALA A 13 10.84 -48.97 -7.27
C ALA A 13 10.92 -47.66 -8.09
N MET A 14 10.28 -46.60 -7.59
CA MET A 14 10.34 -45.17 -7.99
C MET A 14 9.29 -44.66 -8.99
N VAL A 15 8.09 -44.36 -8.47
CA VAL A 15 7.19 -43.31 -9.00
C VAL A 15 6.65 -42.49 -7.83
N THR A 16 7.49 -41.67 -7.21
CA THR A 16 7.08 -40.61 -6.27
C THR A 16 8.24 -39.65 -6.12
N LEU A 17 8.29 -38.57 -6.93
CA LEU A 17 9.09 -37.34 -6.68
C LEU A 17 8.97 -36.33 -7.86
N LEU A 18 7.75 -36.05 -8.33
CA LEU A 18 7.49 -34.95 -9.29
C LEU A 18 6.45 -33.94 -8.75
N ALA A 19 6.45 -33.70 -7.44
CA ALA A 19 5.67 -32.63 -6.80
C ALA A 19 6.59 -31.51 -6.28
N ALA A 20 7.71 -31.26 -6.94
CA ALA A 20 8.64 -30.19 -6.59
C ALA A 20 8.52 -29.06 -7.62
N CYS A 21 8.22 -27.86 -7.13
CA CYS A 21 8.09 -26.58 -7.85
C CYS A 21 6.72 -26.27 -8.49
N ALA A 22 5.61 -26.51 -7.79
CA ALA A 22 4.48 -25.60 -7.96
C ALA A 22 4.77 -24.34 -7.11
N PRO A 23 4.85 -23.13 -7.69
CA PRO A 23 4.98 -21.91 -6.90
C PRO A 23 3.79 -21.83 -5.94
N THR A 24 4.08 -21.77 -4.65
CA THR A 24 3.06 -21.60 -3.61
C THR A 24 2.30 -20.30 -3.94
N PRO A 25 0.96 -20.33 -4.01
CA PRO A 25 0.19 -19.10 -4.15
C PRO A 25 0.54 -18.15 -3.01
N SER A 26 0.59 -16.85 -3.28
CA SER A 26 0.86 -15.84 -2.26
C SER A 26 -0.10 -16.02 -1.09
N SER A 27 0.46 -16.36 0.06
CA SER A 27 -0.27 -16.70 1.28
C SER A 27 -0.75 -15.41 1.96
N PRO A 28 -1.82 -15.44 2.78
CA PRO A 28 -2.15 -14.35 3.69
C PRO A 28 -0.97 -13.90 4.56
N ALA A 29 -0.05 -14.81 4.89
CA ALA A 29 1.19 -14.48 5.61
C ALA A 29 2.08 -13.49 4.82
N ASP A 30 2.08 -13.55 3.49
CA ASP A 30 2.88 -12.67 2.63
C ASP A 30 2.28 -11.26 2.58
N LEU A 31 0.96 -11.13 2.78
CA LEU A 31 0.29 -9.83 2.83
C LEU A 31 0.62 -9.08 4.13
N ASP A 32 0.71 -9.78 5.26
CA ASP A 32 1.03 -9.14 6.54
C ASP A 32 2.47 -8.60 6.56
N GLU A 33 3.42 -9.38 6.05
CA GLU A 33 4.80 -8.95 5.87
C GLU A 33 4.89 -7.75 4.92
N LEU A 34 4.19 -7.81 3.78
CA LEU A 34 4.11 -6.68 2.85
C LEU A 34 3.60 -5.41 3.53
N LEU A 35 2.53 -5.49 4.33
CA LEU A 35 1.97 -4.31 4.99
C LEU A 35 2.95 -3.68 5.97
N VAL A 36 3.75 -4.48 6.68
CA VAL A 36 4.82 -3.97 7.55
C VAL A 36 5.90 -3.25 6.75
N GLU A 37 6.34 -3.82 5.63
CA GLU A 37 7.31 -3.17 4.74
C GLU A 37 6.76 -1.89 4.12
N ARG A 38 5.48 -1.91 3.75
CA ARG A 38 4.77 -0.77 3.19
C ARG A 38 4.65 0.36 4.21
N ASP A 39 4.28 0.06 5.46
CA ASP A 39 4.21 1.06 6.54
C ASP A 39 5.59 1.68 6.82
N ARG A 40 6.67 0.90 6.73
CA ARG A 40 8.03 1.45 6.79
C ARG A 40 8.30 2.44 5.65
N ALA A 41 7.94 2.09 4.41
CA ALA A 41 8.08 2.99 3.27
C ALA A 41 7.22 4.25 3.43
N VAL A 42 6.00 4.14 3.99
CA VAL A 42 5.15 5.29 4.32
C VAL A 42 5.86 6.21 5.33
N LEU A 43 6.49 5.67 6.37
CA LEU A 43 7.23 6.47 7.35
C LEU A 43 8.46 7.14 6.74
N GLU A 44 9.18 6.49 5.82
CA GLU A 44 10.28 7.12 5.09
C GLU A 44 9.80 8.30 4.22
N VAL A 45 8.67 8.13 3.52
CA VAL A 45 8.02 9.19 2.74
C VAL A 45 7.53 10.34 3.63
N HIS A 46 6.99 9.98 4.80
CA HIS A 46 6.52 10.91 5.82
C HIS A 46 7.66 11.77 6.37
N ASN A 47 8.73 11.15 6.81
CA ASN A 47 9.91 11.84 7.35
C ASN A 47 10.54 12.76 6.31
N ALA A 48 10.66 12.32 5.05
CA ALA A 48 11.11 13.18 3.96
C ALA A 48 10.16 14.36 3.68
N THR A 49 8.87 14.25 4.05
CA THR A 49 7.92 15.37 4.00
C THR A 49 8.13 16.32 5.18
N LEU A 50 8.33 15.80 6.39
CA LEU A 50 8.65 16.61 7.57
C LEU A 50 9.97 17.35 7.40
N ASP A 51 11.00 16.74 6.81
CA ASP A 51 12.28 17.39 6.54
C ASP A 51 12.11 18.59 5.59
N ARG A 52 11.27 18.45 4.56
CA ARG A 52 10.93 19.55 3.64
C ARG A 52 10.18 20.67 4.35
N LEU A 53 9.21 20.34 5.20
CA LEU A 53 8.48 21.32 6.00
C LEU A 53 9.41 22.03 7.01
N ALA A 54 10.31 21.29 7.64
CA ALA A 54 11.32 21.85 8.54
C ALA A 54 12.27 22.80 7.79
N GLY A 55 12.67 22.45 6.58
CA GLY A 55 13.44 23.34 5.69
C GLY A 55 12.69 24.62 5.35
N PHE A 56 11.40 24.50 4.98
CA PHE A 56 10.53 25.65 4.72
C PHE A 56 10.45 26.59 5.96
N LEU A 57 10.18 26.03 7.14
CA LEU A 57 10.10 26.80 8.39
C LEU A 57 11.39 27.54 8.70
N ARG A 58 12.55 26.88 8.55
CA ARG A 58 13.85 27.52 8.80
C ARG A 58 14.17 28.63 7.81
N ASN A 59 13.75 28.46 6.55
CA ASN A 59 13.95 29.46 5.52
C ASN A 59 13.05 30.69 5.71
N ASN A 60 11.81 30.48 6.18
CA ASN A 60 10.84 31.56 6.34
C ASN A 60 11.00 32.34 7.67
N TRP A 61 11.35 31.63 8.74
CA TRP A 61 11.34 32.17 10.11
C TRP A 61 12.72 32.24 10.77
N GLY A 62 13.78 31.80 10.08
CA GLY A 62 15.15 31.74 10.61
C GLY A 62 15.41 30.46 11.41
N PRO A 63 16.49 30.40 12.20
CA PRO A 63 16.83 29.21 12.98
C PRO A 63 15.71 28.84 13.97
N VAL A 64 14.96 27.78 13.66
CA VAL A 64 13.88 27.26 14.50
C VAL A 64 14.26 25.88 15.03
N THR A 65 14.03 25.66 16.33
CA THR A 65 14.08 24.33 16.92
C THR A 65 12.68 23.74 16.83
N LEU A 66 12.55 22.66 16.06
CA LEU A 66 11.28 21.98 15.88
C LEU A 66 11.23 20.75 16.80
N PRO A 67 10.08 20.48 17.44
CA PRO A 67 9.94 19.30 18.29
C PRO A 67 9.95 18.04 17.43
N ASP A 68 10.46 16.95 18.00
CA ASP A 68 10.20 15.61 17.46
C ASP A 68 8.82 15.15 17.93
N GLU A 69 8.01 14.65 17.01
CA GLU A 69 6.63 14.23 17.30
C GLU A 69 6.51 12.73 17.10
N SER A 70 6.00 12.03 18.10
CA SER A 70 5.65 10.62 17.97
C SER A 70 4.45 10.46 17.04
N VAL A 71 4.51 9.48 16.15
CA VAL A 71 3.33 9.04 15.38
C VAL A 71 2.25 8.59 16.37
N GLU A 72 1.09 9.24 16.32
CA GLU A 72 -0.06 8.85 17.15
C GLU A 72 -0.77 7.66 16.50
N ARG A 73 -0.97 7.71 15.18
CA ARG A 73 -1.53 6.63 14.38
C ARG A 73 -1.34 6.90 12.90
N PHE A 74 -1.39 5.84 12.10
CA PHE A 74 -1.59 5.97 10.66
C PHE A 74 -3.02 6.43 10.36
N VAL A 75 -3.15 7.19 9.29
CA VAL A 75 -4.42 7.68 8.75
C VAL A 75 -4.58 7.34 7.27
N VAL A 76 -5.81 7.28 6.77
CA VAL A 76 -6.12 7.26 5.33
C VAL A 76 -6.31 8.69 4.79
N GLY A 77 -6.21 8.87 3.47
CA GLY A 77 -6.21 10.20 2.83
C GLY A 77 -7.45 11.05 3.20
N ARG A 78 -8.64 10.45 3.14
CA ARG A 78 -9.92 11.10 3.46
C ARG A 78 -10.06 11.58 4.91
N GLU A 79 -9.34 10.99 5.85
CA GLU A 79 -9.41 11.39 7.27
C GLU A 79 -8.27 12.34 7.69
N TRP A 80 -7.22 12.44 6.87
CA TRP A 80 -5.98 13.11 7.24
C TRP A 80 -6.18 14.58 7.56
N ALA A 81 -6.85 15.36 6.69
CA ALA A 81 -7.03 16.79 6.96
C ALA A 81 -7.89 17.01 8.21
N GLY A 82 -8.88 16.13 8.47
CA GLY A 82 -9.70 16.21 9.67
C GLY A 82 -8.88 15.98 10.95
N ALA A 83 -8.03 14.94 10.96
CA ALA A 83 -7.15 14.64 12.08
C ALA A 83 -6.14 15.77 12.34
N VAL A 84 -5.51 16.29 11.28
CA VAL A 84 -4.55 17.38 11.37
C VAL A 84 -5.22 18.68 11.81
N ALA A 85 -6.37 19.04 11.23
CA ALA A 85 -7.13 20.23 11.61
C ALA A 85 -7.55 20.19 13.09
N ALA A 86 -8.03 19.04 13.56
CA ALA A 86 -8.37 18.85 14.97
C ALA A 86 -7.14 19.06 15.87
N CYS A 87 -6.00 18.48 15.52
CA CYS A 87 -4.75 18.68 16.24
C CYS A 87 -4.33 20.17 16.27
N ILE A 88 -4.37 20.87 15.13
CA ILE A 88 -4.02 22.30 15.06
C ILE A 88 -4.97 23.14 15.94
N GLY A 89 -6.26 22.80 15.94
CA GLY A 89 -7.25 23.39 16.84
C GLY A 89 -6.88 23.24 18.32
N THR A 90 -6.41 22.05 18.74
CA THR A 90 -5.93 21.83 20.13
C THR A 90 -4.67 22.62 20.46
N LEU A 91 -3.87 22.99 19.46
CA LEU A 91 -2.69 23.82 19.62
C LEU A 91 -2.98 25.33 19.62
N GLY A 92 -4.26 25.73 19.61
CA GLY A 92 -4.67 27.12 19.79
C GLY A 92 -5.10 27.84 18.52
N PHE A 93 -5.21 27.13 17.39
CA PHE A 93 -5.65 27.70 16.11
C PHE A 93 -7.00 27.09 15.68
N PRO A 94 -8.11 27.42 16.37
CA PRO A 94 -9.43 27.00 15.93
C PRO A 94 -9.76 27.63 14.57
N GLY A 95 -10.61 26.97 13.79
CA GLY A 95 -11.01 27.44 12.45
C GLY A 95 -10.23 26.80 11.31
N VAL A 96 -9.15 26.05 11.58
CA VAL A 96 -8.60 25.14 10.57
C VAL A 96 -9.63 24.07 10.28
N GLY A 97 -9.99 23.93 9.01
CA GLY A 97 -10.97 22.97 8.51
C GLY A 97 -10.39 22.07 7.44
N THR A 98 -11.29 21.33 6.79
CA THR A 98 -10.97 20.50 5.63
C THR A 98 -11.53 21.14 4.36
N SER A 99 -10.77 21.12 3.27
CA SER A 99 -11.25 21.37 1.92
C SER A 99 -11.30 20.07 1.10
N ASP A 100 -12.07 20.09 0.00
CA ASP A 100 -12.10 19.06 -1.04
C ASP A 100 -12.28 17.61 -0.55
N GLY A 101 -13.10 17.39 0.49
CA GLY A 101 -13.43 16.05 0.96
C GLY A 101 -12.40 15.42 1.91
N GLY A 102 -11.47 16.20 2.48
CA GLY A 102 -10.62 15.76 3.59
C GLY A 102 -9.14 15.56 3.27
N GLU A 103 -8.70 15.88 2.05
CA GLU A 103 -7.30 15.73 1.62
C GLU A 103 -6.49 17.03 1.73
N ARG A 104 -7.15 18.15 2.00
CA ARG A 104 -6.53 19.47 2.09
C ARG A 104 -6.99 20.19 3.34
N LEU A 105 -6.08 20.95 3.94
CA LEU A 105 -6.41 21.86 5.03
C LEU A 105 -6.97 23.16 4.47
N ASP A 106 -7.96 23.71 5.16
CA ASP A 106 -8.50 25.05 4.91
C ASP A 106 -8.18 25.96 6.11
N PHE A 107 -7.44 27.03 5.87
CA PHE A 107 -7.06 28.02 6.88
C PHE A 107 -7.89 29.31 6.78
N SER A 108 -8.88 29.37 5.88
CA SER A 108 -9.62 30.60 5.57
C SER A 108 -10.44 31.18 6.73
N ALA A 109 -10.80 30.34 7.71
CA ALA A 109 -11.52 30.75 8.91
C ALA A 109 -10.62 31.00 10.13
N VAL A 110 -9.29 30.90 9.98
CA VAL A 110 -8.35 31.24 11.04
C VAL A 110 -8.08 32.74 11.04
N ASP A 111 -8.29 33.39 12.18
CA ASP A 111 -7.96 34.81 12.36
C ASP A 111 -6.51 34.95 12.83
N ILE A 112 -5.62 35.37 11.93
CA ILE A 112 -4.20 35.62 12.21
C ILE A 112 -3.94 37.12 12.10
N THR A 113 -3.52 37.73 13.19
CA THR A 113 -3.38 39.19 13.32
C THR A 113 -1.93 39.66 13.35
N SER A 114 -0.97 38.73 13.47
CA SER A 114 0.45 39.07 13.59
C SER A 114 1.39 38.10 12.85
N PRO A 115 2.62 38.53 12.50
CA PRO A 115 3.66 37.63 12.01
C PRO A 115 4.02 36.52 13.01
N ARG A 116 3.86 36.78 14.31
CA ARG A 116 4.14 35.80 15.35
C ARG A 116 3.15 34.64 15.31
N GLU A 117 1.86 34.94 15.15
CA GLU A 117 0.81 33.92 15.02
C GLU A 117 0.97 33.11 13.72
N ASN A 118 1.42 33.74 12.63
CA ASN A 118 1.78 33.01 11.39
C ASN A 118 2.89 31.98 11.64
N TYR A 119 3.94 32.37 12.37
CA TYR A 119 4.99 31.43 12.77
C TYR A 119 4.44 30.26 13.61
N GLU A 120 3.60 30.58 14.59
CA GLU A 120 3.07 29.57 15.51
C GLU A 120 2.11 28.59 14.84
N ILE A 121 1.29 29.03 13.88
CA ILE A 121 0.43 28.11 13.12
C ILE A 121 1.23 27.23 12.15
N ASP A 122 2.31 27.74 11.55
CA ASP A 122 3.17 26.92 10.69
C ASP A 122 3.87 25.82 11.52
N VAL A 123 4.32 26.16 12.73
CA VAL A 123 4.88 25.19 13.68
C VAL A 123 3.81 24.20 14.14
N ALA A 124 2.59 24.64 14.46
CA ALA A 124 1.49 23.76 14.80
C ALA A 124 1.17 22.78 13.66
N THR A 125 1.19 23.27 12.42
CA THR A 125 0.99 22.45 11.22
C THR A 125 2.08 21.37 11.11
N TYR A 126 3.36 21.74 11.25
CA TYR A 126 4.47 20.78 11.26
C TYR A 126 4.28 19.70 12.33
N ARG A 127 3.92 20.10 13.55
CA ARG A 127 3.71 19.18 14.67
C ARG A 127 2.58 18.19 14.39
N CYS A 128 1.46 18.69 13.89
CA CYS A 128 0.29 17.87 13.60
C CYS A 128 0.50 16.98 12.38
N TYR A 129 1.25 17.42 11.36
CA TYR A 129 1.69 16.52 10.29
C TYR A 129 2.50 15.37 10.87
N GLY A 130 3.45 15.64 11.78
CA GLY A 130 4.29 14.62 12.40
C GLY A 130 3.53 13.43 12.97
N ARG A 131 2.36 13.69 13.56
CA ARG A 131 1.54 12.71 14.29
C ARG A 131 0.73 11.76 13.40
N PHE A 132 0.42 12.15 12.15
CA PHE A 132 -0.54 11.44 11.29
C PHE A 132 0.02 11.11 9.90
N PRO A 133 0.89 10.09 9.78
CA PRO A 133 1.33 9.57 8.48
C PRO A 133 0.15 9.00 7.67
N VAL A 134 0.10 9.33 6.38
CA VAL A 134 -0.97 8.87 5.46
C VAL A 134 -0.61 7.51 4.85
N ARG A 135 -1.32 6.46 5.27
CA ARG A 135 -1.12 5.09 4.77
C ARG A 135 -1.54 4.95 3.31
N THR A 136 -2.59 5.63 2.84
CA THR A 136 -3.04 5.56 1.43
C THR A 136 -2.27 6.51 0.50
N ARG A 137 -1.07 6.95 0.88
CA ARG A 137 -0.28 7.88 0.08
C ARG A 137 0.18 7.25 -1.23
N ASP A 138 -0.01 7.98 -2.32
CA ASP A 138 0.54 7.67 -3.63
C ASP A 138 1.99 8.18 -3.71
N ASP A 139 2.96 7.26 -3.75
CA ASP A 139 4.39 7.54 -3.86
C ASP A 139 5.11 6.35 -4.51
N THR A 140 6.06 6.64 -5.39
CA THR A 140 6.80 5.62 -6.15
C THR A 140 7.58 4.67 -5.26
N ARG A 141 8.02 5.10 -4.07
CA ARG A 141 8.70 4.23 -3.10
C ARG A 141 7.75 3.20 -2.48
N ILE A 142 6.50 3.59 -2.25
CA ILE A 142 5.45 2.68 -1.76
C ILE A 142 5.09 1.70 -2.87
N HIS A 143 4.96 2.18 -4.11
CA HIS A 143 4.67 1.33 -5.27
C HIS A 143 5.77 0.29 -5.51
N ALA A 144 7.03 0.65 -5.27
CA ALA A 144 8.15 -0.29 -5.40
C ALA A 144 8.08 -1.47 -4.41
N VAL A 145 7.48 -1.26 -3.23
CA VAL A 145 7.25 -2.31 -2.23
C VAL A 145 6.06 -3.20 -2.62
N GLU A 146 4.98 -2.61 -3.11
CA GLU A 146 3.75 -3.33 -3.47
C GLU A 146 3.88 -4.15 -4.75
N ALA A 147 4.59 -3.63 -5.76
CA ALA A 147 4.58 -4.19 -7.11
C ALA A 147 5.03 -5.66 -7.21
N PRO A 148 6.08 -6.13 -6.50
CA PRO A 148 6.47 -7.54 -6.52
C PRO A 148 5.37 -8.46 -5.99
N TRP A 149 4.70 -8.08 -4.90
CA TRP A 149 3.58 -8.85 -4.35
C TRP A 149 2.37 -8.82 -5.29
N ALA A 150 2.05 -7.65 -5.85
CA ALA A 150 0.95 -7.50 -6.79
C ALA A 150 1.14 -8.36 -8.05
N HIS A 151 2.36 -8.39 -8.62
CA HIS A 151 2.68 -9.27 -9.75
C HIS A 151 2.49 -10.74 -9.41
N ALA A 152 2.98 -11.17 -8.24
CA ALA A 152 2.83 -12.54 -7.77
C ALA A 152 1.34 -12.90 -7.58
N PHE A 153 0.57 -12.04 -6.91
CA PHE A 153 -0.86 -12.21 -6.69
C PHE A 153 -1.64 -12.29 -8.01
N THR A 154 -1.35 -11.39 -8.95
CA THR A 154 -1.97 -11.42 -10.28
C THR A 154 -1.72 -12.76 -10.97
N ARG A 155 -0.47 -13.24 -10.95
CA ARG A 155 -0.06 -14.51 -11.57
C ARG A 155 -0.71 -15.73 -10.93
N THR A 156 -0.71 -15.82 -9.60
CA THR A 156 -1.10 -17.06 -8.89
C THR A 156 -2.56 -17.10 -8.48
N THR A 157 -3.24 -15.96 -8.43
CA THR A 157 -4.58 -15.84 -7.87
C THR A 157 -5.55 -15.22 -8.88
N GLN A 158 -5.26 -14.01 -9.37
CA GLN A 158 -6.23 -13.27 -10.18
C GLN A 158 -6.43 -13.88 -11.58
N LEU A 159 -5.36 -14.11 -12.34
CA LEU A 159 -5.49 -14.68 -13.69
C LEU A 159 -6.07 -16.10 -13.66
N PRO A 160 -5.68 -17.00 -12.72
CA PRO A 160 -6.36 -18.29 -12.57
C PRO A 160 -7.85 -18.17 -12.23
N CYS A 161 -8.25 -17.20 -11.40
CA CYS A 161 -9.67 -16.95 -11.12
C CYS A 161 -10.43 -16.56 -12.39
N ILE A 162 -9.90 -15.60 -13.17
CA ILE A 162 -10.53 -15.13 -14.41
C ILE A 162 -10.66 -16.27 -15.43
N ALA A 163 -9.62 -17.09 -15.56
CA ALA A 163 -9.64 -18.26 -16.44
C ALA A 163 -10.67 -19.31 -15.97
N ALA A 164 -10.77 -19.57 -14.67
CA ALA A 164 -11.75 -20.48 -14.08
C ALA A 164 -13.19 -19.97 -14.23
N ASP A 165 -13.39 -18.65 -14.28
CA ASP A 165 -14.66 -17.99 -14.57
C ASP A 165 -15.05 -18.06 -16.06
N GLY A 166 -14.23 -18.68 -16.91
CA GLY A 166 -14.50 -18.91 -18.32
C GLY A 166 -14.09 -17.76 -19.24
N HIS A 167 -13.27 -16.83 -18.75
CA HIS A 167 -12.82 -15.66 -19.52
C HIS A 167 -11.36 -15.81 -20.00
N PRO A 168 -11.03 -15.27 -21.20
CA PRO A 168 -9.65 -15.22 -21.65
C PRO A 168 -8.83 -14.23 -20.81
N VAL A 169 -7.56 -14.56 -20.58
CA VAL A 169 -6.62 -13.71 -19.84
C VAL A 169 -5.50 -13.20 -20.76
N PRO A 170 -5.15 -11.91 -20.71
CA PRO A 170 -4.00 -11.40 -21.44
C PRO A 170 -2.70 -11.95 -20.85
N PRO A 171 -1.61 -12.07 -21.64
CA PRO A 171 -0.32 -12.46 -21.11
C PRO A 171 0.13 -11.48 -20.03
N LEU A 172 0.57 -12.01 -18.88
CA LEU A 172 1.13 -11.19 -17.81
C LEU A 172 2.51 -10.67 -18.24
N PRO A 173 2.78 -9.35 -18.15
CA PRO A 173 4.10 -8.82 -18.41
C PRO A 173 5.17 -9.39 -17.47
N GLU A 174 6.42 -9.28 -17.88
CA GLU A 174 7.57 -9.54 -17.01
C GLU A 174 7.53 -8.61 -15.78
N ARG A 175 8.14 -9.07 -14.68
CA ARG A 175 7.99 -8.44 -13.36
C ARG A 175 8.42 -6.98 -13.33
N ASP A 176 9.49 -6.64 -14.02
CA ASP A 176 10.03 -5.29 -14.13
C ASP A 176 9.11 -4.36 -14.95
N VAL A 177 8.57 -4.86 -16.06
CA VAL A 177 7.59 -4.13 -16.88
C VAL A 177 6.30 -3.88 -16.09
N PHE A 178 5.81 -4.88 -15.36
CA PHE A 178 4.65 -4.73 -14.48
C PHE A 178 4.90 -3.67 -13.40
N ALA A 179 6.06 -3.74 -12.72
CA ALA A 179 6.40 -2.82 -11.65
C ALA A 179 6.55 -1.36 -12.13
N ALA A 180 7.04 -1.15 -13.36
CA ALA A 180 7.20 0.17 -13.94
C ALA A 180 5.89 0.93 -14.15
N VAL A 181 4.76 0.21 -14.28
CA VAL A 181 3.43 0.79 -14.53
C VAL A 181 2.44 0.54 -13.37
N TRP A 182 2.89 -0.06 -12.28
CA TRP A 182 2.05 -0.35 -11.11
C TRP A 182 1.44 0.93 -10.53
N ARG A 183 0.11 0.92 -10.30
CA ARG A 183 -0.68 2.08 -9.83
C ARG A 183 -0.50 3.35 -10.69
N THR A 184 -0.43 3.17 -12.00
CA THR A 184 -0.46 4.27 -12.99
C THR A 184 -1.61 4.10 -13.98
N ASP A 185 -1.91 5.12 -14.77
CA ASP A 185 -2.90 5.02 -15.87
C ASP A 185 -2.54 3.98 -16.93
N ALA A 186 -1.26 3.55 -16.98
CA ALA A 186 -0.76 2.51 -17.88
C ALA A 186 -0.68 1.13 -17.22
N ALA A 187 -1.28 0.95 -16.04
CA ALA A 187 -1.26 -0.32 -15.31
C ALA A 187 -1.82 -1.48 -16.16
N TYR A 188 -1.29 -2.68 -15.91
CA TYR A 188 -1.76 -3.89 -16.57
C TYR A 188 -3.24 -4.15 -16.25
N ASP A 189 -4.07 -4.29 -17.29
CA ASP A 189 -5.48 -4.63 -17.18
C ASP A 189 -5.69 -6.15 -17.38
N PRO A 190 -5.93 -6.93 -16.31
CA PRO A 190 -6.15 -8.37 -16.40
C PRO A 190 -7.47 -8.74 -17.09
N PHE A 191 -8.39 -7.78 -17.26
CA PHE A 191 -9.70 -7.97 -17.86
C PHE A 191 -9.79 -7.42 -19.30
N ALA A 192 -8.66 -6.98 -19.88
CA ALA A 192 -8.61 -6.31 -21.19
C ALA A 192 -9.19 -7.14 -22.35
N LEU A 193 -9.26 -8.46 -22.23
CA LEU A 193 -9.79 -9.36 -23.27
C LEU A 193 -11.30 -9.64 -23.12
N ILE A 194 -11.97 -9.13 -22.07
CA ILE A 194 -13.42 -9.29 -21.87
C ILE A 194 -14.15 -8.13 -22.56
N ALA A 195 -14.66 -8.37 -23.77
CA ALA A 195 -15.29 -7.33 -24.59
C ALA A 195 -16.65 -6.85 -24.06
N ASP A 196 -17.46 -7.74 -23.45
CA ASP A 196 -18.78 -7.38 -22.92
C ASP A 196 -18.64 -6.67 -21.56
N PRO A 197 -19.08 -5.40 -21.42
CA PRO A 197 -18.92 -4.64 -20.18
C PRO A 197 -19.63 -5.26 -18.97
N ALA A 198 -20.79 -5.89 -19.18
CA ALA A 198 -21.53 -6.52 -18.09
C ALA A 198 -20.82 -7.78 -17.58
N SER A 199 -20.21 -8.56 -18.48
CA SER A 199 -19.38 -9.71 -18.14
C SER A 199 -18.10 -9.29 -17.45
N ARG A 200 -17.44 -8.23 -17.94
CA ARG A 200 -16.26 -7.64 -17.29
C ARG A 200 -16.56 -7.23 -15.85
N ALA A 201 -17.61 -6.46 -15.62
CA ALA A 201 -17.98 -6.02 -14.27
C ALA A 201 -18.27 -7.20 -13.32
N ARG A 202 -18.90 -8.28 -13.82
CA ARG A 202 -19.12 -9.51 -13.04
C ARG A 202 -17.80 -10.23 -12.71
N ALA A 203 -16.88 -10.32 -13.67
CA ALA A 203 -15.57 -10.92 -13.46
C ALA A 203 -14.75 -10.11 -12.45
N GLU A 204 -14.72 -8.78 -12.56
CA GLU A 204 -14.06 -7.88 -11.60
C GLU A 204 -14.63 -8.00 -10.18
N ALA A 205 -15.94 -8.20 -10.06
CA ALA A 205 -16.59 -8.40 -8.77
C ALA A 205 -16.18 -9.73 -8.10
N ARG A 206 -15.99 -10.80 -8.90
CA ARG A 206 -15.64 -12.15 -8.43
C ARG A 206 -14.14 -12.36 -8.21
N CYS A 207 -13.33 -11.85 -9.12
CA CYS A 207 -11.88 -12.05 -9.15
C CYS A 207 -11.17 -10.76 -8.74
N ALA A 208 -11.11 -10.53 -7.43
CA ALA A 208 -10.49 -9.32 -6.87
C ALA A 208 -9.04 -9.17 -7.35
N GLY A 209 -8.69 -7.95 -7.75
CA GLY A 209 -7.33 -7.57 -8.10
C GLY A 209 -6.45 -7.25 -6.89
N PRO A 210 -5.13 -7.19 -7.09
CA PRO A 210 -4.19 -6.85 -6.02
C PRO A 210 -4.46 -5.48 -5.39
N GLU A 211 -4.87 -4.44 -6.15
CA GLU A 211 -5.19 -3.13 -5.57
C GLU A 211 -6.33 -3.25 -4.55
N ARG A 212 -7.44 -3.89 -4.94
CA ARG A 212 -8.61 -4.06 -4.08
C ARG A 212 -8.28 -4.83 -2.79
N MET A 213 -7.40 -5.83 -2.88
CA MET A 213 -6.95 -6.60 -1.72
C MET A 213 -6.07 -5.75 -0.80
N LEU A 214 -5.14 -4.96 -1.35
CA LEU A 214 -4.29 -4.06 -0.57
C LEU A 214 -5.11 -2.96 0.09
N ASP A 215 -5.99 -2.31 -0.65
CA ASP A 215 -6.81 -1.20 -0.14
C ASP A 215 -7.74 -1.68 0.97
N ALA A 216 -8.36 -2.86 0.81
CA ALA A 216 -9.16 -3.48 1.87
C ALA A 216 -8.34 -3.79 3.13
N ALA A 217 -7.08 -4.21 2.97
CA ALA A 217 -6.20 -4.50 4.10
C ALA A 217 -5.68 -3.22 4.78
N ILE A 218 -5.45 -2.15 4.02
CA ILE A 218 -5.02 -0.83 4.50
C ILE A 218 -6.14 -0.14 5.29
N ASP A 219 -7.38 -0.23 4.79
CA ASP A 219 -8.56 0.41 5.37
C ASP A 219 -9.13 -0.36 6.59
N SER A 220 -8.62 -1.55 6.90
CA SER A 220 -9.10 -2.37 8.03
C SER A 220 -8.49 -1.90 9.36
N PRO A 221 -9.30 -1.41 10.33
CA PRO A 221 -8.81 -0.82 11.57
C PRO A 221 -8.17 -1.83 12.54
N ASP A 222 -8.52 -3.12 12.43
CA ASP A 222 -8.12 -4.16 13.39
C ASP A 222 -6.62 -4.53 13.37
N ARG A 223 -5.84 -3.95 12.44
CA ARG A 223 -4.38 -4.18 12.33
C ARG A 223 -3.52 -3.02 12.84
N ALA A 224 -4.10 -1.87 13.15
CA ALA A 224 -3.35 -0.69 13.60
C ALA A 224 -2.73 -0.85 15.01
N GLU A 225 -3.25 -1.77 15.84
CA GLU A 225 -2.75 -1.99 17.20
C GLU A 225 -1.44 -2.82 17.27
N ALA A 226 -0.98 -3.42 16.17
CA ALA A 226 0.16 -4.35 16.18
C ALA A 226 1.54 -3.69 15.95
N VAL A 227 1.62 -2.38 15.71
CA VAL A 227 2.87 -1.68 15.32
C VAL A 227 3.15 -0.46 16.20
N ALA A 228 2.77 -0.50 17.48
CA ALA A 228 3.31 0.40 18.50
C ALA A 228 4.36 -0.36 19.33
N PRO A 229 5.59 0.19 19.51
CA PRO A 229 6.62 -0.43 20.34
C PRO A 229 6.25 -0.54 21.82
#